data_AF-A0A6M3LAY0-F1
#
_entry.id   AF-A0A6M3LAY0-F1
#
_cell.length_a   1.000
_cell.length_b   1.000
_cell.length_c   1.000
_cell.angle_alpha   90.00
_cell.angle_beta   90.00
_cell.angle_gamma   90.00
#
_symmetry.space_group_name_H-M   'P 1'
#
loop_
_entity.id
_entity.type
_entity.pdbx_description
1 polymer ?
#
loop_
_entity_poly.entity_id
_entity_poly.type
_entity_poly.pdbx_seq_one_letter_code
_entity_poly.pdbx_strand_id
1 'polypeptide(L)'
;MAAIVWKGGATAVAQVNTEQPALMDIADTFTIVLTDYQGFSDSITYTAAAATAKDVVEGLMALAVAAKAAGAYGWKDVTCTENDVLLTITADTAGQPFYVTASSVGGTLTDASVTACAGNNIATQNENWVGGTAPADGDSIVIPADAAYDIYGADMTDKEIVGFTIEEGCTIDIGARNKPLALDLTYSAAAYDANLAGIGTQFLNLTNTDAVNITESGSAPGDGQYSKNLRGDAVSVTVACADGESVGIAGGSGEAMTITTLTINSGDVTIAAAVAPTTINVNGGTVFYHSTGTATTVNIGPSGTVDKRNTLNTCTFTNVNMFAGAKLYDPYKTITLTNGVDLEQCGIEDVTLELGKHITVTPSAV
;
A
#
# COMPACT_ATOMS: atom_id res chain seq x y z
N MET A 1 -19.14 -15.50 12.10
CA MET A 1 -18.45 -15.39 10.83
C MET A 1 -19.50 -15.30 9.74
N ALA A 2 -19.95 -14.08 9.44
CA ALA A 2 -20.71 -13.82 8.25
C ALA A 2 -19.74 -13.46 7.11
N ALA A 3 -20.10 -13.78 5.87
CA ALA A 3 -19.46 -13.19 4.71
C ALA A 3 -20.16 -11.87 4.40
N ILE A 4 -19.44 -10.76 4.55
CA ILE A 4 -19.95 -9.40 4.31
C ILE A 4 -19.46 -8.96 2.94
N VAL A 5 -20.40 -8.70 2.03
CA VAL A 5 -20.11 -8.41 0.61
C VAL A 5 -20.17 -6.91 0.34
N TRP A 6 -19.15 -6.38 -0.33
CA TRP A 6 -19.10 -4.98 -0.75
C TRP A 6 -20.15 -4.68 -1.83
N LYS A 7 -20.82 -3.53 -1.72
CA LYS A 7 -21.77 -3.03 -2.74
C LYS A 7 -21.62 -1.54 -3.09
N GLY A 8 -21.00 -0.73 -2.23
CA GLY A 8 -20.83 0.72 -2.45
C GLY A 8 -22.15 1.51 -2.59
N GLY A 9 -23.11 1.34 -1.68
CA GLY A 9 -24.45 1.93 -1.77
C GLY A 9 -24.69 3.21 -0.96
N ALA A 10 -23.71 3.72 -0.22
CA ALA A 10 -23.90 4.88 0.65
C ALA A 10 -24.08 6.17 -0.14
N THR A 11 -24.95 7.06 0.35
CA THR A 11 -25.15 8.39 -0.25
C THR A 11 -23.94 9.26 0.04
N ALA A 12 -23.44 9.93 -1.00
CA ALA A 12 -22.32 10.85 -0.89
C ALA A 12 -22.69 12.10 -0.07
N VAL A 13 -21.89 12.42 0.94
CA VAL A 13 -21.98 13.60 1.79
C VAL A 13 -20.60 14.27 1.81
N ALA A 14 -20.56 15.57 1.56
CA ALA A 14 -19.34 16.35 1.66
C ALA A 14 -18.93 16.50 3.12
N GLN A 15 -17.66 16.19 3.41
CA GLN A 15 -17.09 16.41 4.73
C GLN A 15 -16.96 17.91 5.00
N VAL A 16 -17.23 18.31 6.24
CA VAL A 16 -17.04 19.68 6.73
C VAL A 16 -16.28 19.64 8.04
N ASN A 17 -15.10 20.27 8.06
CA ASN A 17 -14.31 20.54 9.26
C ASN A 17 -14.29 22.04 9.54
N THR A 18 -14.09 22.39 10.80
CA THR A 18 -13.94 23.77 11.23
C THR A 18 -12.76 23.93 12.16
N GLU A 19 -12.02 25.03 11.98
CA GLU A 19 -10.87 25.40 12.77
C GLU A 19 -11.16 26.70 13.53
N GLN A 20 -11.03 26.65 14.85
CA GLN A 20 -11.30 27.78 15.73
C GLN A 20 -10.08 28.11 16.60
N PRO A 21 -9.39 29.23 16.35
CA PRO A 21 -8.29 29.67 17.19
C PRO A 21 -8.80 30.25 18.52
N ALA A 22 -8.06 30.00 19.60
CA ALA A 22 -8.28 30.57 20.93
C ALA A 22 -6.94 30.80 21.64
N LEU A 23 -6.95 31.59 22.73
CA LEU A 23 -5.78 31.91 23.55
C LEU A 23 -4.55 32.31 22.72
N MET A 24 -4.63 33.39 21.95
CA MET A 24 -3.54 33.81 21.06
C MET A 24 -2.88 35.10 21.48
N ASP A 25 -1.57 35.16 21.29
CA ASP A 25 -0.74 36.34 21.37
C ASP A 25 -0.10 36.66 19.99
N ILE A 26 0.42 37.88 19.86
CA ILE A 26 1.20 38.25 18.67
C ILE A 26 2.42 37.35 18.57
N ALA A 27 2.74 36.89 17.36
CA ALA A 27 3.82 35.96 17.02
C ALA A 27 3.55 34.47 17.31
N ASP A 28 2.39 34.12 17.87
CA ASP A 28 1.96 32.72 17.91
C ASP A 28 1.83 32.15 16.50
N THR A 29 2.14 30.87 16.31
CA THR A 29 2.02 30.21 15.00
C THR A 29 0.92 29.18 15.00
N PHE A 30 0.13 29.13 13.94
CA PHE A 30 -0.99 28.22 13.72
C PHE A 30 -0.74 27.44 12.43
N THR A 31 -0.74 26.13 12.50
CA THR A 31 -0.47 25.24 11.36
C THR A 31 -1.64 24.30 11.13
N ILE A 32 -2.11 24.25 9.88
CA ILE A 32 -3.08 23.26 9.42
C ILE A 32 -2.38 22.38 8.40
N VAL A 33 -2.40 21.07 8.64
CA VAL A 33 -2.01 20.05 7.66
C VAL A 33 -3.27 19.42 7.11
N LEU A 34 -3.45 19.46 5.78
CA LEU A 34 -4.51 18.73 5.09
C LEU A 34 -3.92 17.53 4.37
N THR A 35 -4.56 16.37 4.56
CA THR A 35 -4.25 15.14 3.82
C THR A 35 -5.45 14.73 2.99
N ASP A 36 -5.27 14.49 1.69
CA ASP A 36 -6.34 14.02 0.81
C ASP A 36 -6.68 12.52 1.02
N TYR A 37 -7.71 12.05 0.32
CA TYR A 37 -8.13 10.64 0.38
C TYR A 37 -7.09 9.65 -0.18
N GLN A 38 -6.12 10.13 -0.96
CA GLN A 38 -5.02 9.32 -1.48
C GLN A 38 -3.84 9.26 -0.51
N GLY A 39 -3.85 10.07 0.55
CA GLY A 39 -2.84 10.16 1.59
C GLY A 39 -1.73 11.17 1.34
N PHE A 40 -1.88 12.08 0.36
CA PHE A 40 -0.91 13.18 0.18
C PHE A 40 -1.25 14.35 1.09
N SER A 41 -0.24 14.91 1.75
CA SER A 41 -0.39 15.99 2.71
C SER A 41 0.32 17.26 2.27
N ASP A 42 -0.24 18.42 2.62
CA ASP A 42 0.40 19.73 2.55
C ASP A 42 0.01 20.57 3.76
N SER A 43 0.83 21.57 4.12
CA SER A 43 0.63 22.39 5.30
C SER A 43 0.64 23.89 4.99
N ILE A 44 -0.19 24.63 5.72
CA ILE A 44 -0.12 26.09 5.79
C ILE A 44 0.20 26.49 7.23
N THR A 45 1.04 27.51 7.39
CA THR A 45 1.39 28.06 8.70
C THR A 45 1.22 29.57 8.68
N TYR A 46 0.40 30.10 9.59
CA TYR A 46 0.22 31.53 9.81
C TYR A 46 0.84 31.95 11.15
N THR A 47 1.49 33.12 11.18
CA THR A 47 1.99 33.75 12.40
C THR A 47 1.09 34.93 12.73
N ALA A 48 0.47 34.92 13.92
CA ALA A 48 -0.47 35.95 14.35
C ALA A 48 0.17 37.35 14.35
N ALA A 49 -0.44 38.27 13.60
CA ALA A 49 -0.07 39.68 13.57
C ALA A 49 -0.84 40.49 14.61
N ALA A 50 -1.98 39.98 15.08
CA ALA A 50 -2.76 40.52 16.19
C ALA A 50 -3.26 39.41 17.12
N ALA A 51 -3.43 39.74 18.39
CA ALA A 51 -3.97 38.82 19.42
C ALA A 51 -5.51 38.66 19.30
N THR A 52 -6.01 38.33 18.11
CA THR A 52 -7.45 38.18 17.83
C THR A 52 -7.73 37.00 16.92
N ALA A 53 -8.80 36.24 17.21
CA ALA A 53 -9.16 35.07 16.41
C ALA A 53 -9.37 35.40 14.93
N LYS A 54 -9.90 36.59 14.65
CA LYS A 54 -10.09 37.13 13.31
C LYS A 54 -8.80 37.25 12.51
N ASP A 55 -7.75 37.79 13.11
CA ASP A 55 -6.44 37.89 12.46
C ASP A 55 -5.91 36.52 12.04
N VAL A 56 -6.03 35.52 12.92
CA VAL A 56 -5.59 34.16 12.64
C VAL A 56 -6.43 33.50 11.55
N VAL A 57 -7.76 33.65 11.59
CA VAL A 57 -8.66 33.06 10.59
C VAL A 57 -8.46 33.69 9.21
N GLU A 58 -8.40 35.02 9.11
CA GLU A 58 -8.15 35.73 7.85
C GLU A 58 -6.78 35.36 7.27
N GLY A 59 -5.76 35.26 8.13
CA GLY A 59 -4.41 34.82 7.75
C GLY A 59 -4.37 33.39 7.21
N LEU A 60 -5.01 32.45 7.90
CA LEU A 60 -5.11 31.06 7.45
C LEU A 60 -5.94 30.93 6.17
N MET A 61 -7.04 31.68 6.03
CA MET A 61 -7.88 31.69 4.83
C MET A 61 -7.09 32.18 3.60
N ALA A 62 -6.32 33.24 3.73
CA ALA A 62 -5.48 33.74 2.65
C ALA A 62 -4.43 32.70 2.19
N LEU A 63 -3.81 31.99 3.14
CA LEU A 63 -2.87 30.91 2.84
C LEU A 63 -3.55 29.70 2.20
N ALA A 64 -4.74 29.31 2.66
CA ALA A 64 -5.52 28.22 2.10
C ALA A 64 -5.90 28.49 0.63
N VAL A 65 -6.34 29.71 0.31
CA VAL A 65 -6.63 30.14 -1.07
C VAL A 65 -5.38 30.09 -1.94
N ALA A 66 -4.23 30.56 -1.43
CA ALA A 66 -2.96 30.49 -2.15
C ALA A 66 -2.51 29.05 -2.41
N ALA A 67 -2.61 28.17 -1.40
CA ALA A 67 -2.28 26.75 -1.53
C ALA A 67 -3.17 26.05 -2.57
N LYS A 68 -4.50 26.28 -2.51
CA LYS A 68 -5.44 25.76 -3.52
C LYS A 68 -5.09 26.23 -4.93
N ALA A 69 -4.81 27.53 -5.11
CA ALA A 69 -4.41 28.08 -6.41
C ALA A 69 -3.11 27.50 -6.95
N ALA A 70 -2.18 27.10 -6.06
CA ALA A 70 -0.95 26.41 -6.42
C ALA A 70 -1.14 24.91 -6.73
N GLY A 71 -2.34 24.37 -6.54
CA GLY A 71 -2.62 22.93 -6.71
C GLY A 71 -1.98 22.06 -5.62
N ALA A 72 -1.75 22.62 -4.43
CA ALA A 72 -1.26 21.90 -3.27
C ALA A 72 -2.14 20.68 -2.94
N TYR A 73 -1.51 19.57 -2.58
CA TYR A 73 -2.24 18.36 -2.16
C TYR A 73 -3.06 18.64 -0.89
N GLY A 74 -4.20 17.97 -0.74
CA GLY A 74 -5.17 18.26 0.33
C GLY A 74 -5.98 19.55 0.14
N TRP A 75 -5.37 20.63 -0.37
CA TRP A 75 -6.03 21.94 -0.55
C TRP A 75 -6.78 22.08 -1.88
N LYS A 76 -6.35 21.36 -2.93
CA LYS A 76 -6.97 21.45 -4.26
C LYS A 76 -8.42 20.95 -4.30
N ASP A 77 -8.79 20.03 -3.41
CA ASP A 77 -10.08 19.33 -3.39
C ASP A 77 -11.02 19.81 -2.27
N VAL A 78 -10.72 20.96 -1.65
CA VAL A 78 -11.55 21.56 -0.57
C VAL A 78 -11.82 23.05 -0.83
N THR A 79 -12.96 23.54 -0.38
CA THR A 79 -13.30 24.97 -0.35
C THR A 79 -13.29 25.47 1.09
N CYS A 80 -12.57 26.57 1.31
CA CYS A 80 -12.50 27.24 2.60
C CYS A 80 -13.41 28.48 2.62
N THR A 81 -14.08 28.72 3.74
CA THR A 81 -14.86 29.93 4.02
C THR A 81 -14.63 30.35 5.47
N GLU A 82 -14.79 31.63 5.79
CA GLU A 82 -14.60 32.14 7.16
C GLU A 82 -15.83 32.89 7.68
N ASN A 83 -15.98 32.94 9.02
CA ASN A 83 -16.93 33.79 9.71
C ASN A 83 -16.33 34.35 11.00
N ASP A 84 -15.49 35.39 10.86
CA ASP A 84 -14.73 36.10 11.89
C ASP A 84 -13.83 35.20 12.76
N VAL A 85 -14.37 34.27 13.54
CA VAL A 85 -13.63 33.44 14.49
C VAL A 85 -13.52 31.98 14.08
N LEU A 86 -14.06 31.62 12.92
CA LEU A 86 -14.16 30.24 12.45
C LEU A 86 -13.73 30.13 10.99
N LEU A 87 -12.76 29.26 10.70
CA LEU A 87 -12.46 28.80 9.36
C LEU A 87 -13.21 27.49 9.11
N THR A 88 -13.96 27.39 8.02
CA THR A 88 -14.70 26.19 7.61
C THR A 88 -14.06 25.62 6.35
N ILE A 89 -13.74 24.33 6.36
CA ILE A 89 -13.14 23.58 5.25
C ILE A 89 -14.17 22.56 4.80
N THR A 90 -14.58 22.62 3.54
CA THR A 90 -15.61 21.73 2.96
C THR A 90 -15.02 20.95 1.78
N ALA A 91 -15.25 19.65 1.71
CA ALA A 91 -14.86 18.86 0.54
C ALA A 91 -15.60 19.35 -0.71
N ASP A 92 -14.88 19.57 -1.82
CA ASP A 92 -15.50 19.99 -3.08
C ASP A 92 -16.36 18.88 -3.70
N THR A 93 -15.97 17.62 -3.46
CA THR A 93 -16.68 16.43 -3.93
C THR A 93 -17.27 15.68 -2.74
N ALA A 94 -18.60 15.50 -2.75
CA ALA A 94 -19.27 14.68 -1.74
C ALA A 94 -18.75 13.23 -1.78
N GLY A 95 -18.52 12.63 -0.61
CA GLY A 95 -17.99 11.26 -0.49
C GLY A 95 -16.48 11.12 -0.63
N GLN A 96 -15.75 12.19 -0.95
CA GLN A 96 -14.29 12.21 -0.87
C GLN A 96 -13.84 12.75 0.49
N PRO A 97 -13.24 11.91 1.36
CA PRO A 97 -12.77 12.37 2.65
C PRO A 97 -11.50 13.21 2.53
N PHE A 98 -11.27 14.06 3.52
CA PHE A 98 -9.97 14.66 3.79
C PHE A 98 -9.67 14.56 5.28
N TYR A 99 -8.41 14.70 5.67
CA TYR A 99 -7.99 14.61 7.06
C TYR A 99 -7.28 15.89 7.46
N VAL A 100 -7.69 16.46 8.59
CA VAL A 100 -7.12 17.68 9.13
C VAL A 100 -6.25 17.36 10.33
N THR A 101 -5.10 18.01 10.44
CA THR A 101 -4.33 18.06 11.67
C THR A 101 -3.99 19.51 11.96
N ALA A 102 -4.61 20.02 13.02
CA ALA A 102 -4.42 21.38 13.50
C ALA A 102 -3.40 21.41 14.64
N SER A 103 -2.50 22.39 14.63
CA SER A 103 -1.54 22.59 15.70
C SER A 103 -1.18 24.07 15.87
N SER A 104 -0.66 24.42 17.03
CA SER A 104 -0.23 25.79 17.34
C SER A 104 0.98 25.82 18.27
N VAL A 105 1.73 26.92 18.22
CA VAL A 105 2.80 27.26 19.16
C VAL A 105 2.43 28.61 19.79
N GLY A 106 2.32 28.64 21.12
CA GLY A 106 1.94 29.83 21.89
C GLY A 106 0.43 29.96 22.12
N GLY A 107 -0.39 29.59 21.13
CA GLY A 107 -1.85 29.61 21.26
C GLY A 107 -2.53 28.24 21.16
N THR A 108 -3.85 28.24 20.94
CA THR A 108 -4.67 27.02 20.73
C THR A 108 -5.44 27.08 19.43
N LEU A 109 -5.49 25.97 18.68
CA LEU A 109 -6.34 25.79 17.50
C LEU A 109 -7.23 24.57 17.74
N THR A 110 -8.54 24.76 17.73
CA THR A 110 -9.51 23.67 17.94
C THR A 110 -10.05 23.20 16.59
N ASP A 111 -9.78 21.94 16.25
CA ASP A 111 -10.38 21.24 15.10
C ASP A 111 -11.69 20.56 15.54
N ALA A 112 -12.72 20.69 14.71
CA ALA A 112 -13.97 19.96 14.85
C ALA A 112 -14.51 19.50 13.50
N SER A 113 -14.78 18.19 13.37
CA SER A 113 -15.55 17.62 12.26
C SER A 113 -17.04 17.85 12.50
N VAL A 114 -17.65 18.81 11.79
CA VAL A 114 -19.07 19.16 11.92
C VAL A 114 -19.97 18.26 11.06
N THR A 115 -19.47 17.79 9.91
CA THR A 115 -20.16 16.82 9.07
C THR A 115 -19.17 15.78 8.60
N ALA A 116 -19.38 14.53 9.02
CA ALA A 116 -18.52 13.42 8.62
C ALA A 116 -18.71 13.09 7.13
N CYS A 117 -17.63 12.63 6.49
CA CYS A 117 -17.70 12.11 5.14
C CYS A 117 -18.56 10.84 5.10
N ALA A 118 -19.45 10.73 4.12
CA ALA A 118 -20.15 9.51 3.78
C ALA A 118 -20.13 9.36 2.25
N GLY A 119 -20.05 8.13 1.75
CA GLY A 119 -20.02 7.90 0.30
C GLY A 119 -19.81 6.44 -0.04
N ASN A 120 -20.18 6.09 -1.27
CA ASN A 120 -20.07 4.76 -1.86
C ASN A 120 -18.67 4.14 -1.82
N ASN A 121 -17.61 4.93 -1.62
CA ASN A 121 -16.23 4.46 -1.59
C ASN A 121 -15.66 4.24 -0.17
N ILE A 122 -16.44 4.44 0.90
CA ILE A 122 -15.93 4.42 2.28
C ILE A 122 -16.19 3.06 2.95
N ALA A 123 -15.15 2.25 3.16
CA ALA A 123 -15.25 0.90 3.71
C ALA A 123 -15.92 0.83 5.09
N THR A 124 -15.85 1.88 5.91
CA THR A 124 -16.43 1.89 7.26
C THR A 124 -17.93 2.23 7.30
N GLN A 125 -18.54 2.59 6.17
CA GLN A 125 -19.97 2.94 6.11
C GLN A 125 -20.85 1.70 5.94
N ASN A 126 -21.80 1.52 6.85
CA ASN A 126 -22.73 0.40 6.89
C ASN A 126 -23.49 0.19 5.55
N GLU A 127 -23.92 1.28 4.94
CA GLU A 127 -24.68 1.30 3.69
C GLU A 127 -23.86 0.85 2.49
N ASN A 128 -22.54 0.66 2.61
CA ASN A 128 -21.70 0.11 1.55
C ASN A 128 -21.60 -1.41 1.55
N TRP A 129 -22.24 -2.08 2.50
CA TRP A 129 -22.20 -3.51 2.65
C TRP A 129 -23.57 -4.15 2.46
N VAL A 130 -23.61 -5.35 1.90
CA VAL A 130 -24.83 -6.16 1.84
C VAL A 130 -25.29 -6.45 3.27
N GLY A 131 -26.59 -6.25 3.54
CA GLY A 131 -27.15 -6.32 4.90
C GLY A 131 -27.11 -5.01 5.69
N GLY A 132 -26.37 -3.99 5.23
CA GLY A 132 -26.37 -2.67 5.87
C GLY A 132 -25.57 -2.62 7.18
N THR A 133 -24.55 -3.47 7.31
CA THR A 133 -23.64 -3.51 8.45
C THR A 133 -22.21 -3.63 7.95
N ALA A 134 -21.32 -2.74 8.39
CA ALA A 134 -19.89 -2.84 8.11
C ALA A 134 -19.29 -4.08 8.78
N PRO A 135 -18.18 -4.64 8.23
CA PRO A 135 -17.51 -5.79 8.80
C PRO A 135 -17.14 -5.58 10.28
N ALA A 136 -17.38 -6.61 11.08
CA ALA A 136 -17.02 -6.67 12.50
C ALA A 136 -16.07 -7.84 12.78
N ASP A 137 -15.64 -7.97 14.04
CA ASP A 137 -14.77 -9.08 14.47
C ASP A 137 -15.39 -10.43 14.13
N GLY A 138 -14.59 -11.29 13.50
CA GLY A 138 -15.00 -12.62 13.09
C GLY A 138 -15.65 -12.68 11.71
N ASP A 139 -15.89 -11.57 11.02
CA ASP A 139 -16.47 -11.58 9.67
C ASP A 139 -15.41 -11.81 8.58
N SER A 140 -15.83 -12.36 7.45
CA SER A 140 -15.02 -12.42 6.23
C SER A 140 -15.50 -11.35 5.26
N ILE A 141 -14.57 -10.69 4.57
CA ILE A 141 -14.89 -9.64 3.60
C ILE A 141 -14.80 -10.21 2.19
N VAL A 142 -15.81 -9.92 1.36
CA VAL A 142 -15.83 -10.29 -0.07
C VAL A 142 -16.06 -9.05 -0.93
N ILE A 143 -15.16 -8.82 -1.88
CA ILE A 143 -15.29 -7.81 -2.93
C ILE A 143 -15.70 -8.55 -4.21
N PRO A 144 -16.95 -8.41 -4.67
CA PRO A 144 -17.45 -9.21 -5.76
C PRO A 144 -16.88 -8.76 -7.12
N ALA A 145 -16.94 -9.66 -8.11
CA ALA A 145 -16.46 -9.38 -9.47
C ALA A 145 -17.18 -8.19 -10.13
N ASP A 146 -18.46 -7.99 -9.80
CA ASP A 146 -19.32 -6.93 -10.32
C ASP A 146 -19.36 -5.67 -9.44
N ALA A 147 -18.43 -5.54 -8.49
CA ALA A 147 -18.29 -4.31 -7.70
C ALA A 147 -18.16 -3.09 -8.62
N ALA A 148 -18.98 -2.07 -8.38
CA ALA A 148 -19.08 -0.89 -9.25
C ALA A 148 -18.35 0.34 -8.71
N TYR A 149 -17.89 0.30 -7.47
CA TYR A 149 -17.33 1.45 -6.76
C TYR A 149 -16.03 1.07 -6.08
N ASP A 150 -15.01 1.91 -6.31
CA ASP A 150 -13.71 1.84 -5.65
C ASP A 150 -13.84 1.87 -4.13
N ILE A 151 -12.84 1.33 -3.44
CA ILE A 151 -12.74 1.43 -1.99
C ILE A 151 -11.60 2.38 -1.68
N TYR A 152 -11.87 3.52 -1.07
CA TYR A 152 -10.82 4.40 -0.59
C TYR A 152 -10.05 3.77 0.55
N GLY A 153 -8.81 4.22 0.73
CA GLY A 153 -7.96 3.80 1.85
C GLY A 153 -8.66 3.98 3.19
N ALA A 154 -8.84 2.89 3.90
CA ALA A 154 -9.41 2.86 5.24
C ALA A 154 -8.52 2.02 6.14
N ASP A 155 -8.47 2.38 7.42
CA ASP A 155 -7.88 1.54 8.45
C ASP A 155 -9.00 0.75 9.12
N MET A 156 -8.99 -0.58 8.95
CA MET A 156 -9.90 -1.52 9.60
C MET A 156 -9.13 -2.53 10.46
N THR A 157 -7.90 -2.19 10.87
CA THR A 157 -7.06 -3.04 11.74
C THR A 157 -7.59 -3.13 13.17
N ASP A 158 -8.57 -2.30 13.53
CA ASP A 158 -9.31 -2.42 14.79
C ASP A 158 -10.37 -3.54 14.76
N LYS A 159 -10.53 -4.22 13.61
CA LYS A 159 -11.41 -5.38 13.41
C LYS A 159 -10.59 -6.62 13.14
N GLU A 160 -10.91 -7.70 13.84
CA GLU A 160 -10.34 -9.03 13.62
C GLU A 160 -11.07 -9.74 12.45
N ILE A 161 -10.56 -9.65 11.22
CA ILE A 161 -11.23 -10.16 10.01
C ILE A 161 -10.80 -11.62 9.72
N VAL A 162 -11.78 -12.50 9.51
CA VAL A 162 -11.60 -13.95 9.24
C VAL A 162 -11.50 -14.22 7.74
N GLY A 163 -10.62 -13.49 7.06
CA GLY A 163 -10.31 -13.67 5.65
C GLY A 163 -10.88 -12.58 4.74
N PHE A 164 -10.17 -12.37 3.64
CA PHE A 164 -10.43 -11.30 2.67
C PHE A 164 -10.38 -11.88 1.26
N THR A 165 -11.45 -11.72 0.50
CA THR A 165 -11.53 -12.22 -0.88
C THR A 165 -11.87 -11.10 -1.84
N ILE A 166 -11.10 -10.97 -2.91
CA ILE A 166 -11.44 -10.19 -4.10
C ILE A 166 -11.67 -11.20 -5.22
N GLU A 167 -12.88 -11.25 -5.74
CA GLU A 167 -13.26 -12.22 -6.78
C GLU A 167 -12.60 -11.92 -8.13
N GLU A 168 -12.45 -12.98 -8.94
CA GLU A 168 -11.89 -12.94 -10.29
C GLU A 168 -12.68 -11.97 -11.17
N GLY A 169 -11.99 -11.13 -11.95
CA GLY A 169 -12.61 -10.12 -12.81
C GLY A 169 -13.08 -8.84 -12.12
N CYS A 170 -12.88 -8.69 -10.79
CA CYS A 170 -13.16 -7.44 -10.09
C CYS A 170 -12.24 -6.31 -10.61
N THR A 171 -12.83 -5.20 -11.07
CA THR A 171 -12.09 -4.12 -11.76
C THR A 171 -11.86 -2.86 -10.94
N ILE A 172 -12.45 -2.77 -9.74
CA ILE A 172 -12.36 -1.55 -8.92
C ILE A 172 -10.96 -1.33 -8.34
N ASP A 173 -10.63 -0.07 -8.09
CA ASP A 173 -9.45 0.29 -7.34
C ASP A 173 -9.73 0.14 -5.82
N ILE A 174 -8.72 -0.29 -5.06
CA ILE A 174 -8.80 -0.49 -3.60
C ILE A 174 -7.59 0.16 -2.94
N GLY A 175 -7.85 1.14 -2.07
CA GLY A 175 -6.83 1.94 -1.44
C GLY A 175 -6.07 2.83 -2.41
N ALA A 176 -5.08 3.53 -1.87
CA ALA A 176 -4.14 4.36 -2.61
C ALA A 176 -2.73 4.14 -2.06
N ARG A 177 -1.69 4.56 -2.80
CA ARG A 177 -0.30 4.41 -2.36
C ARG A 177 -0.07 4.98 -0.96
N ASN A 178 -0.50 6.20 -0.65
CA ASN A 178 -0.25 6.76 0.69
C ASN A 178 -1.37 6.46 1.70
N LYS A 179 -2.43 5.77 1.26
CA LYS A 179 -3.58 5.40 2.07
C LYS A 179 -4.08 4.01 1.63
N PRO A 180 -3.37 2.91 1.95
CA PRO A 180 -3.83 1.57 1.58
C PRO A 180 -5.11 1.22 2.35
N LEU A 181 -5.85 0.21 1.89
CA LEU A 181 -6.82 -0.48 2.74
C LEU A 181 -6.03 -1.36 3.72
N ALA A 182 -6.11 -1.03 5.01
CA ALA A 182 -5.42 -1.77 6.06
C ALA A 182 -6.38 -2.74 6.76
N LEU A 183 -5.99 -4.02 6.86
CA LEU A 183 -6.77 -5.12 7.42
C LEU A 183 -5.91 -5.92 8.39
N ASP A 184 -6.48 -6.29 9.54
CA ASP A 184 -5.91 -7.33 10.42
C ASP A 184 -6.62 -8.66 10.14
N LEU A 185 -5.87 -9.64 9.64
CA LEU A 185 -6.40 -10.97 9.30
C LEU A 185 -6.16 -11.99 10.41
N THR A 186 -6.20 -11.53 11.67
CA THR A 186 -6.29 -12.37 12.88
C THR A 186 -7.73 -12.51 13.33
N TYR A 187 -8.09 -13.67 13.86
CA TYR A 187 -9.21 -13.80 14.77
C TYR A 187 -8.94 -14.88 15.80
N SER A 188 -9.10 -14.55 17.09
CA SER A 188 -8.87 -15.49 18.20
C SER A 188 -7.49 -16.19 18.12
N ALA A 189 -6.45 -15.43 17.76
CA ALA A 189 -5.06 -15.88 17.59
C ALA A 189 -4.79 -16.85 16.41
N ALA A 190 -5.79 -17.12 15.56
CA ALA A 190 -5.56 -17.76 14.27
C ALA A 190 -5.41 -16.69 13.19
N ALA A 191 -4.41 -16.85 12.33
CA ALA A 191 -4.23 -16.04 11.12
C ALA A 191 -5.04 -16.66 9.97
N TYR A 192 -5.53 -15.83 9.06
CA TYR A 192 -6.39 -16.24 7.94
C TYR A 192 -5.80 -15.82 6.60
N ASP A 193 -6.39 -16.39 5.55
CA ASP A 193 -5.94 -16.17 4.17
C ASP A 193 -6.58 -14.94 3.53
N ALA A 194 -5.82 -14.29 2.67
CA ALA A 194 -6.31 -13.33 1.68
C ALA A 194 -6.25 -13.96 0.27
N ASN A 195 -7.36 -13.93 -0.46
CA ASN A 195 -7.45 -14.41 -1.84
C ASN A 195 -7.73 -13.22 -2.78
N LEU A 196 -6.76 -12.89 -3.64
CA LEU A 196 -6.77 -11.67 -4.43
C LEU A 196 -6.81 -12.02 -5.93
N ALA A 197 -7.98 -11.81 -6.56
CA ALA A 197 -8.18 -12.09 -7.98
C ALA A 197 -8.75 -10.90 -8.79
N GLY A 198 -8.74 -9.67 -8.28
CA GLY A 198 -9.15 -8.50 -9.08
C GLY A 198 -8.05 -7.96 -10.01
N ILE A 199 -8.39 -7.17 -11.03
CA ILE A 199 -7.44 -6.52 -11.96
C ILE A 199 -7.27 -5.01 -11.74
N GLY A 200 -8.11 -4.39 -10.90
CA GLY A 200 -7.95 -2.98 -10.52
C GLY A 200 -6.67 -2.73 -9.72
N THR A 201 -6.36 -1.47 -9.46
CA THR A 201 -5.19 -1.07 -8.66
C THR A 201 -5.49 -1.27 -7.17
N GLN A 202 -4.70 -2.07 -6.47
CA GLN A 202 -4.95 -2.49 -5.10
C GLN A 202 -3.73 -2.21 -4.22
N PHE A 203 -3.87 -1.24 -3.32
CA PHE A 203 -2.92 -0.94 -2.27
C PHE A 203 -3.44 -1.50 -0.95
N LEU A 204 -2.87 -2.62 -0.51
CA LEU A 204 -3.32 -3.35 0.66
C LEU A 204 -2.21 -3.35 1.73
N ASN A 205 -2.60 -3.14 2.98
CA ASN A 205 -1.75 -3.33 4.14
C ASN A 205 -2.35 -4.44 4.99
N LEU A 206 -1.83 -5.66 4.87
CA LEU A 206 -2.36 -6.84 5.52
C LEU A 206 -1.47 -7.16 6.71
N THR A 207 -2.01 -7.18 7.91
CA THR A 207 -1.29 -7.56 9.13
C THR A 207 -1.80 -8.90 9.65
N ASN A 208 -0.92 -9.62 10.34
CA ASN A 208 -1.14 -10.94 10.92
C ASN A 208 -1.78 -11.95 9.96
N THR A 209 -1.32 -11.99 8.70
CA THR A 209 -1.89 -12.83 7.65
C THR A 209 -1.18 -14.17 7.54
N ASP A 210 -1.90 -15.29 7.38
CA ASP A 210 -1.25 -16.60 7.20
C ASP A 210 -0.75 -16.75 5.75
N ALA A 211 -1.67 -16.77 4.79
CA ALA A 211 -1.33 -16.78 3.38
C ALA A 211 -1.99 -15.63 2.60
N VAL A 212 -1.26 -15.08 1.64
CA VAL A 212 -1.82 -14.24 0.58
C VAL A 212 -1.71 -14.99 -0.74
N ASN A 213 -2.85 -15.36 -1.32
CA ASN A 213 -2.95 -16.03 -2.62
C ASN A 213 -3.37 -15.01 -3.68
N ILE A 214 -2.53 -14.80 -4.68
CA ILE A 214 -2.79 -13.89 -5.80
C ILE A 214 -2.92 -14.72 -7.07
N THR A 215 -4.11 -14.77 -7.65
CA THR A 215 -4.39 -15.58 -8.84
C THR A 215 -4.59 -14.75 -10.10
N GLU A 216 -4.90 -13.47 -9.95
CA GLU A 216 -5.06 -12.53 -11.06
C GLU A 216 -4.62 -11.14 -10.59
N SER A 217 -3.94 -10.39 -11.45
CA SER A 217 -3.53 -9.00 -11.22
C SER A 217 -3.63 -8.19 -12.51
N GLY A 218 -3.70 -6.86 -12.43
CA GLY A 218 -3.62 -6.02 -13.61
C GLY A 218 -2.19 -5.83 -14.11
N SER A 219 -2.06 -5.24 -15.30
CA SER A 219 -0.80 -4.66 -15.76
C SER A 219 -0.40 -3.47 -14.90
N ALA A 220 0.90 -3.17 -14.82
CA ALA A 220 1.38 -1.99 -14.12
C ALA A 220 0.76 -0.71 -14.72
N PRO A 221 0.14 0.17 -13.90
CA PRO A 221 -0.48 1.40 -14.42
C PRO A 221 0.55 2.47 -14.86
N GLY A 222 1.82 2.27 -14.55
CA GLY A 222 2.92 3.11 -14.97
C GLY A 222 4.26 2.66 -14.38
N ASP A 223 5.34 3.33 -14.77
CA ASP A 223 6.69 3.00 -14.30
C ASP A 223 6.80 3.13 -12.77
N GLY A 224 7.35 2.09 -12.13
CA GLY A 224 7.47 2.04 -10.67
C GLY A 224 6.11 1.94 -9.94
N GLN A 225 5.04 1.60 -10.65
CA GLN A 225 3.74 1.27 -10.10
C GLN A 225 3.42 -0.20 -10.39
N TYR A 226 2.48 -0.74 -9.62
CA TYR A 226 2.07 -2.14 -9.69
C TYR A 226 0.55 -2.15 -9.58
N SER A 227 -0.12 -3.06 -10.28
CA SER A 227 -1.56 -3.24 -10.10
C SER A 227 -1.86 -3.67 -8.67
N LYS A 228 -1.08 -4.58 -8.09
CA LYS A 228 -1.17 -4.90 -6.66
C LYS A 228 0.07 -4.46 -5.92
N ASN A 229 -0.11 -3.79 -4.80
CA ASN A 229 0.97 -3.40 -3.91
C ASN A 229 0.63 -3.81 -2.47
N LEU A 230 1.36 -4.82 -1.98
CA LEU A 230 1.14 -5.41 -0.66
C LEU A 230 2.11 -4.85 0.38
N ARG A 231 1.63 -4.62 1.60
CA ARG A 231 2.39 -4.20 2.78
C ARG A 231 1.96 -4.99 4.01
N GLY A 232 2.69 -4.81 5.10
CA GLY A 232 2.35 -5.36 6.42
C GLY A 232 3.13 -6.64 6.73
N ASP A 233 2.45 -7.71 7.10
CA ASP A 233 3.06 -8.99 7.41
C ASP A 233 2.19 -10.16 6.94
N ALA A 234 2.84 -11.18 6.38
CA ALA A 234 2.23 -12.45 6.02
C ALA A 234 3.20 -13.60 6.23
N VAL A 235 2.73 -14.79 6.64
CA VAL A 235 3.61 -15.97 6.73
C VAL A 235 4.04 -16.39 5.32
N SER A 236 3.10 -16.46 4.40
CA SER A 236 3.34 -16.83 3.01
C SER A 236 2.63 -15.93 2.00
N VAL A 237 3.26 -15.75 0.84
CA VAL A 237 2.65 -15.10 -0.33
C VAL A 237 2.85 -16.01 -1.53
N THR A 238 1.76 -16.34 -2.22
CA THR A 238 1.74 -17.13 -3.44
C THR A 238 1.21 -16.29 -4.60
N VAL A 239 1.97 -16.19 -5.68
CA VAL A 239 1.60 -15.46 -6.90
C VAL A 239 1.45 -16.44 -8.06
N ALA A 240 0.30 -16.42 -8.71
CA ALA A 240 -0.04 -17.27 -9.86
C ALA A 240 -0.77 -16.46 -10.94
N CYS A 241 -0.30 -15.23 -11.17
CA CYS A 241 -0.82 -14.25 -12.12
C CYS A 241 -0.45 -14.59 -13.58
N ALA A 242 -1.14 -14.04 -14.57
CA ALA A 242 -0.78 -14.21 -15.98
C ALA A 242 0.52 -13.45 -16.34
N ASP A 243 1.12 -13.80 -17.49
CA ASP A 243 2.32 -13.11 -17.98
C ASP A 243 2.04 -11.62 -18.27
N GLY A 244 2.91 -10.74 -17.77
CA GLY A 244 2.76 -9.28 -17.89
C GLY A 244 1.87 -8.62 -16.83
N GLU A 245 1.26 -9.41 -15.95
CA GLU A 245 0.61 -8.91 -14.74
C GLU A 245 1.65 -8.59 -13.67
N SER A 246 1.39 -7.55 -12.86
CA SER A 246 2.39 -6.99 -11.95
C SER A 246 1.96 -7.04 -10.48
N VAL A 247 2.88 -7.46 -9.61
CA VAL A 247 2.72 -7.45 -8.15
C VAL A 247 3.94 -6.81 -7.50
N GLY A 248 3.71 -5.80 -6.66
CA GLY A 248 4.72 -5.18 -5.80
C GLY A 248 4.59 -5.70 -4.37
N ILE A 249 5.68 -6.25 -3.82
CA ILE A 249 5.80 -6.55 -2.39
C ILE A 249 6.55 -5.40 -1.75
N ALA A 250 5.79 -4.56 -1.04
CA ALA A 250 6.17 -3.24 -0.54
C ALA A 250 6.80 -2.36 -1.63
N GLY A 251 6.25 -2.39 -2.84
CA GLY A 251 6.91 -1.96 -4.07
C GLY A 251 7.27 -0.47 -4.14
N GLY A 252 6.69 0.39 -3.28
CA GLY A 252 7.05 1.81 -3.20
C GLY A 252 8.22 2.13 -2.27
N SER A 253 8.77 3.33 -2.43
CA SER A 253 9.91 3.79 -1.64
C SER A 253 9.55 3.93 -0.16
N GLY A 254 10.35 3.32 0.72
CA GLY A 254 10.17 3.38 2.18
C GLY A 254 9.09 2.43 2.72
N GLU A 255 8.41 1.69 1.86
CA GLU A 255 7.44 0.68 2.28
C GLU A 255 8.16 -0.58 2.79
N ALA A 256 7.49 -1.32 3.65
CA ALA A 256 7.99 -2.58 4.18
C ALA A 256 6.88 -3.65 4.20
N MET A 257 7.31 -4.90 4.09
CA MET A 257 6.50 -6.08 4.34
C MET A 257 7.39 -7.17 4.94
N THR A 258 6.89 -7.90 5.93
CA THR A 258 7.56 -9.10 6.46
C THR A 258 6.92 -10.34 5.87
N ILE A 259 7.70 -11.17 5.18
CA ILE A 259 7.24 -12.46 4.66
C ILE A 259 8.25 -13.57 4.95
N THR A 260 7.76 -14.77 5.26
CA THR A 260 8.65 -15.93 5.47
C THR A 260 8.90 -16.66 4.15
N THR A 261 7.83 -16.99 3.43
CA THR A 261 7.90 -17.73 2.16
C THR A 261 7.22 -16.97 1.04
N LEU A 262 7.92 -16.75 -0.06
CA LEU A 262 7.38 -16.24 -1.31
C LEU A 262 7.40 -17.33 -2.37
N THR A 263 6.24 -17.62 -2.97
CA THR A 263 6.12 -18.58 -4.08
C THR A 263 5.57 -17.88 -5.31
N ILE A 264 6.25 -17.99 -6.44
CA ILE A 264 5.89 -17.41 -7.73
C ILE A 264 5.73 -18.54 -8.72
N ASN A 265 4.50 -18.78 -9.14
CA ASN A 265 4.16 -19.77 -10.17
C ASN A 265 4.17 -19.14 -11.57
N SER A 266 3.90 -17.84 -11.66
CA SER A 266 3.83 -17.04 -12.90
C SER A 266 3.71 -15.54 -12.58
N GLY A 267 3.74 -14.68 -13.62
CA GLY A 267 3.65 -13.22 -13.49
C GLY A 267 4.95 -12.52 -13.09
N ASP A 268 4.89 -11.20 -12.96
CA ASP A 268 6.04 -10.36 -12.60
C ASP A 268 5.90 -9.82 -11.17
N VAL A 269 6.85 -10.18 -10.30
CA VAL A 269 6.88 -9.78 -8.88
C VAL A 269 8.08 -8.89 -8.61
N THR A 270 7.85 -7.69 -8.06
CA THR A 270 8.93 -6.81 -7.59
C THR A 270 8.98 -6.81 -6.07
N ILE A 271 10.16 -7.09 -5.51
CA ILE A 271 10.40 -7.09 -4.06
C ILE A 271 11.23 -5.86 -3.71
N ALA A 272 10.69 -4.97 -2.88
CA ALA A 272 11.39 -3.75 -2.51
C ALA A 272 12.56 -3.94 -1.53
N ALA A 273 13.31 -2.85 -1.32
CA ALA A 273 14.56 -2.84 -0.56
C ALA A 273 14.43 -3.40 0.87
N ALA A 274 13.33 -3.10 1.56
CA ALA A 274 13.11 -3.43 2.97
C ALA A 274 12.48 -4.81 3.22
N VAL A 275 12.22 -5.61 2.18
CA VAL A 275 11.55 -6.92 2.29
C VAL A 275 12.58 -8.04 2.20
N ALA A 276 12.63 -8.97 3.15
CA ALA A 276 13.62 -10.05 3.15
C ALA A 276 12.95 -11.42 3.35
N PRO A 277 12.43 -12.06 2.27
CA PRO A 277 11.83 -13.39 2.38
C PRO A 277 12.89 -14.41 2.79
N THR A 278 12.57 -15.31 3.72
CA THR A 278 13.49 -16.38 4.10
C THR A 278 13.62 -17.42 2.98
N THR A 279 12.49 -17.79 2.37
CA THR A 279 12.43 -18.74 1.26
C THR A 279 11.74 -18.11 0.05
N ILE A 280 12.33 -18.30 -1.13
CA ILE A 280 11.77 -17.85 -2.41
C ILE A 280 11.69 -19.06 -3.35
N ASN A 281 10.50 -19.37 -3.83
CA ASN A 281 10.27 -20.43 -4.82
C ASN A 281 9.79 -19.78 -6.12
N VAL A 282 10.64 -19.74 -7.14
CA VAL A 282 10.31 -19.18 -8.47
C VAL A 282 10.07 -20.32 -9.43
N ASN A 283 8.86 -20.88 -9.45
CA ASN A 283 8.49 -21.99 -10.33
C ASN A 283 8.31 -21.50 -11.79
N GLY A 284 7.85 -20.26 -11.95
CA GLY A 284 7.69 -19.55 -13.21
C GLY A 284 7.73 -18.03 -13.02
N GLY A 285 7.53 -17.26 -14.09
CA GLY A 285 7.50 -15.80 -14.05
C GLY A 285 8.87 -15.15 -13.76
N THR A 286 8.83 -13.89 -13.32
CA THR A 286 10.02 -13.08 -13.02
C THR A 286 9.93 -12.47 -11.63
N VAL A 287 11.01 -12.58 -10.85
CA VAL A 287 11.20 -11.83 -9.60
C VAL A 287 12.27 -10.76 -9.80
N PHE A 288 11.88 -9.49 -9.68
CA PHE A 288 12.79 -8.35 -9.59
C PHE A 288 13.19 -8.13 -8.12
N TYR A 289 14.39 -8.60 -7.74
CA TYR A 289 14.80 -8.67 -6.33
C TYR A 289 15.54 -7.38 -5.90
N HIS A 290 14.82 -6.32 -5.54
CA HIS A 290 15.43 -5.05 -5.10
C HIS A 290 15.80 -5.01 -3.61
N SER A 291 15.50 -6.07 -2.87
CA SER A 291 15.84 -6.22 -1.45
C SER A 291 17.34 -6.14 -1.17
N THR A 292 17.67 -5.55 -0.01
CA THR A 292 19.01 -5.58 0.60
C THR A 292 19.19 -6.71 1.62
N GLY A 293 18.12 -7.44 1.93
CA GLY A 293 18.10 -8.48 2.96
C GLY A 293 18.71 -9.81 2.53
N THR A 294 18.66 -10.79 3.43
CA THR A 294 19.12 -12.16 3.18
C THR A 294 17.95 -13.07 2.87
N ALA A 295 18.01 -13.76 1.72
CA ALA A 295 17.16 -14.93 1.46
C ALA A 295 17.97 -16.20 1.77
N THR A 296 17.43 -17.05 2.65
CA THR A 296 18.11 -18.28 3.07
C THR A 296 18.05 -19.34 1.98
N THR A 297 16.91 -19.47 1.29
CA THR A 297 16.74 -20.44 0.23
C THR A 297 16.06 -19.81 -0.97
N VAL A 298 16.69 -19.90 -2.14
CA VAL A 298 16.12 -19.45 -3.42
C VAL A 298 16.08 -20.66 -4.35
N ASN A 299 14.88 -21.16 -4.61
CA ASN A 299 14.63 -22.23 -5.57
C ASN A 299 14.15 -21.61 -6.88
N ILE A 300 14.85 -21.84 -7.98
CA ILE A 300 14.50 -21.33 -9.32
C ILE A 300 14.18 -22.51 -10.22
N GLY A 301 12.89 -22.69 -10.50
CA GLY A 301 12.35 -23.73 -11.35
C GLY A 301 12.57 -23.49 -12.85
N PRO A 302 12.12 -24.43 -13.70
CA PRO A 302 12.45 -24.44 -15.14
C PRO A 302 12.04 -23.20 -15.94
N SER A 303 11.04 -22.47 -15.49
CA SER A 303 10.56 -21.23 -16.14
C SER A 303 10.75 -20.01 -15.26
N GLY A 304 11.43 -20.17 -14.12
CA GLY A 304 11.63 -19.11 -13.14
C GLY A 304 12.80 -18.20 -13.52
N THR A 305 12.62 -16.91 -13.27
CA THR A 305 13.67 -15.91 -13.43
C THR A 305 13.83 -15.10 -12.15
N VAL A 306 15.07 -14.99 -11.65
CA VAL A 306 15.44 -14.00 -10.63
C VAL A 306 16.33 -12.95 -11.29
N ASP A 307 15.92 -11.68 -11.20
CA ASP A 307 16.54 -10.57 -11.92
C ASP A 307 17.00 -9.45 -10.96
N LYS A 308 18.30 -9.17 -10.98
CA LYS A 308 18.97 -8.07 -10.27
C LYS A 308 19.44 -6.94 -11.21
N ARG A 309 19.18 -6.99 -12.51
CA ARG A 309 19.70 -6.01 -13.49
C ARG A 309 19.19 -4.59 -13.25
N ASN A 310 18.04 -4.45 -12.60
CA ASN A 310 17.37 -3.17 -12.36
C ASN A 310 17.75 -2.52 -11.02
N THR A 311 18.72 -3.08 -10.28
CA THR A 311 19.13 -2.54 -8.97
C THR A 311 20.62 -2.73 -8.73
N LEU A 312 21.20 -1.87 -7.88
CA LEU A 312 22.57 -1.99 -7.38
C LEU A 312 22.60 -2.39 -5.89
N ASN A 313 21.45 -2.70 -5.31
CA ASN A 313 21.34 -3.09 -3.92
C ASN A 313 21.99 -4.46 -3.69
N THR A 314 22.98 -4.47 -2.80
CA THR A 314 23.65 -5.70 -2.38
C THR A 314 22.73 -6.54 -1.50
N CYS A 315 22.73 -7.86 -1.69
CA CYS A 315 21.97 -8.80 -0.85
C CYS A 315 22.75 -10.10 -0.63
N THR A 316 22.20 -11.00 0.19
CA THR A 316 22.78 -12.33 0.41
C THR A 316 21.78 -13.40 0.03
N PHE A 317 22.20 -14.37 -0.78
CA PHE A 317 21.48 -15.62 -0.99
C PHE A 317 22.31 -16.74 -0.38
N THR A 318 21.73 -17.47 0.58
CA THR A 318 22.47 -18.53 1.27
C THR A 318 22.55 -19.78 0.41
N ASN A 319 21.40 -20.37 0.07
CA ASN A 319 21.28 -21.52 -0.82
C ASN A 319 20.55 -21.09 -2.09
N VAL A 320 21.10 -21.41 -3.26
CA VAL A 320 20.45 -21.17 -4.56
C VAL A 320 20.38 -22.49 -5.31
N ASN A 321 19.17 -23.01 -5.49
CA ASN A 321 18.90 -24.26 -6.19
C ASN A 321 18.28 -23.94 -7.55
N MET A 322 18.93 -24.35 -8.64
CA MET A 322 18.47 -24.07 -10.00
C MET A 322 18.17 -25.36 -10.76
N PHE A 323 17.04 -25.39 -11.48
CA PHE A 323 16.63 -26.49 -12.35
C PHE A 323 16.81 -26.12 -13.83
N ALA A 324 16.76 -27.10 -14.73
CA ALA A 324 16.91 -26.87 -16.18
C ALA A 324 15.92 -25.81 -16.69
N GLY A 325 16.43 -24.73 -17.29
CA GLY A 325 15.70 -23.57 -17.80
C GLY A 325 15.70 -22.35 -16.87
N ALA A 326 16.11 -22.52 -15.61
CA ALA A 326 16.20 -21.46 -14.62
C ALA A 326 17.14 -20.33 -15.03
N LYS A 327 16.82 -19.10 -14.62
CA LYS A 327 17.59 -17.90 -14.95
C LYS A 327 17.89 -17.07 -13.71
N LEU A 328 19.17 -16.75 -13.51
CA LEU A 328 19.65 -15.84 -12.48
C LEU A 328 20.51 -14.75 -13.13
N TYR A 329 20.04 -13.51 -13.07
CA TYR A 329 20.73 -12.35 -13.60
C TYR A 329 21.23 -11.43 -12.49
N ASP A 330 22.56 -11.33 -12.32
CA ASP A 330 23.28 -10.40 -11.42
C ASP A 330 24.59 -9.90 -12.08
N PRO A 331 24.50 -9.13 -13.19
CA PRO A 331 25.68 -8.70 -13.94
C PRO A 331 26.62 -7.77 -13.15
N TYR A 332 26.12 -7.18 -12.05
CA TYR A 332 26.85 -6.23 -11.22
C TYR A 332 27.45 -6.86 -9.96
N LYS A 333 27.31 -8.19 -9.77
CA LYS A 333 27.85 -8.92 -8.62
C LYS A 333 27.35 -8.35 -7.28
N THR A 334 26.05 -8.09 -7.21
CA THR A 334 25.37 -7.55 -6.03
C THR A 334 24.90 -8.64 -5.09
N ILE A 335 24.78 -9.89 -5.56
CA ILE A 335 24.41 -11.03 -4.74
C ILE A 335 25.68 -11.64 -4.11
N THR A 336 25.68 -11.74 -2.79
CA THR A 336 26.61 -12.59 -2.06
C THR A 336 26.03 -14.00 -1.95
N LEU A 337 26.62 -14.95 -2.66
CA LEU A 337 26.29 -16.37 -2.60
C LEU A 337 27.15 -17.03 -1.52
N THR A 338 26.57 -17.46 -0.40
CA THR A 338 27.37 -18.00 0.71
C THR A 338 27.65 -19.50 0.58
N ASN A 339 26.71 -20.28 0.05
CA ASN A 339 26.90 -21.72 -0.21
C ASN A 339 27.07 -22.05 -1.69
N GLY A 340 27.13 -21.04 -2.57
CA GLY A 340 27.25 -21.23 -4.01
C GLY A 340 25.89 -21.39 -4.71
N VAL A 341 25.90 -22.04 -5.88
CA VAL A 341 24.70 -22.38 -6.66
C VAL A 341 24.71 -23.88 -6.92
N ASP A 342 23.63 -24.54 -6.54
CA ASP A 342 23.40 -25.96 -6.77
C ASP A 342 22.55 -26.13 -8.03
N LEU A 343 23.06 -26.91 -8.99
CA LEU A 343 22.36 -27.27 -10.21
C LEU A 343 21.65 -28.60 -9.99
N GLU A 344 20.36 -28.54 -9.71
CA GLU A 344 19.56 -29.69 -9.32
C GLU A 344 19.05 -30.42 -10.56
N GLN A 345 19.63 -31.61 -10.81
CA GLN A 345 19.28 -32.49 -11.93
C GLN A 345 19.45 -31.86 -13.32
N CYS A 346 20.40 -30.93 -13.46
CA CYS A 346 20.70 -30.26 -14.73
C CYS A 346 22.19 -29.93 -14.88
N GLY A 347 22.61 -29.66 -16.11
CA GLY A 347 23.95 -29.14 -16.43
C GLY A 347 24.02 -27.62 -16.39
N ILE A 348 25.23 -27.08 -16.43
CA ILE A 348 25.44 -25.61 -16.50
C ILE A 348 24.90 -25.04 -17.83
N GLU A 349 24.88 -25.85 -18.88
CA GLU A 349 24.32 -25.54 -20.19
C GLU A 349 22.78 -25.41 -20.19
N ASP A 350 22.12 -25.98 -19.17
CA ASP A 350 20.67 -25.96 -19.07
C ASP A 350 20.14 -24.71 -18.34
N VAL A 351 21.02 -23.90 -17.74
CA VAL A 351 20.64 -22.71 -16.96
C VAL A 351 21.23 -21.43 -17.54
N THR A 352 20.64 -20.29 -17.19
CA THR A 352 21.24 -18.98 -17.46
C THR A 352 21.81 -18.40 -16.18
N LEU A 353 23.13 -18.26 -16.13
CA LEU A 353 23.86 -17.64 -15.02
C LEU A 353 24.62 -16.40 -15.54
N GLU A 354 24.18 -15.21 -15.14
CA GLU A 354 24.88 -13.96 -15.41
C GLU A 354 25.37 -13.36 -14.08
N LEU A 355 26.54 -13.75 -13.60
CA LEU A 355 27.08 -13.35 -12.28
C LEU A 355 28.08 -12.18 -12.36
N GLY A 356 28.09 -11.46 -13.48
CA GLY A 356 29.06 -10.40 -13.77
C GLY A 356 30.41 -10.91 -14.28
N LYS A 357 31.46 -10.08 -14.14
CA LYS A 357 32.82 -10.36 -14.65
C LYS A 357 33.78 -10.74 -13.52
N HIS A 358 34.87 -11.43 -13.86
CA HIS A 358 35.92 -11.84 -12.92
C HIS A 358 35.41 -12.73 -11.77
N ILE A 359 34.58 -13.71 -12.11
CA ILE A 359 34.10 -14.74 -11.18
C ILE A 359 34.90 -16.03 -11.37
N THR A 360 35.22 -16.69 -10.25
CA THR A 360 35.76 -18.05 -10.23
C THR A 360 34.62 -18.99 -9.90
N VAL A 361 34.40 -19.98 -10.76
CA VAL A 361 33.44 -21.06 -10.50
C VAL A 361 34.23 -22.29 -10.06
N THR A 362 33.95 -22.77 -8.86
CA THR A 362 34.59 -23.96 -8.30
C THR A 362 33.51 -25.02 -8.09
N PRO A 363 33.54 -26.14 -8.83
CA PRO A 363 32.68 -27.27 -8.54
C PRO A 363 32.94 -27.78 -7.11
N SER A 364 31.88 -27.92 -6.31
CA SER A 364 31.97 -28.54 -5.00
C SER A 364 32.06 -30.07 -5.13
N ALA A 365 32.63 -30.73 -4.12
CA ALA A 365 32.50 -32.18 -4.00
C ALA A 365 31.11 -32.46 -3.45
N VAL A 366 30.20 -32.88 -4.32
CA VAL A 366 28.85 -33.34 -3.95
C VAL A 366 28.94 -34.62 -3.15
#